data_AF-A0A7X3QB68-F1
#
_entry.id   AF-A0A7X3QB68-F1
#
_cell.length_a   1.000
_cell.length_b   1.000
_cell.length_c   1.000
_cell.angle_alpha   90.00
_cell.angle_beta   90.00
_cell.angle_gamma   90.00
#
_symmetry.space_group_name_H-M   'P 1'
#
loop_
_entity.id
_entity.type
_entity.pdbx_description
1 polymer ?
#
loop_
_entity_poly.entity_id
_entity_poly.type
_entity_poly.pdbx_seq_one_letter_code
_entity_poly.pdbx_strand_id
1 'polypeptide(L)'
;MRMSTLGRVIRTVGVALAATGVAAAVGSSLSAAPAQPAGAPNPAVQAAPGSGALDRTLLDRYCVTCHNERLQTAGLMLDQVDLDDLGASAPVLEKVVRKLRSGEMPPETARQPEQPAVDAFTAALVAALDAHAAAHPDPGRVSVRRLNRTEYVNAIRDLLALEVDGASLLPSDTGAFGFDNIAEVLTITPVLMNRYMSAATKISRLAIGDPATRPVIQVHRASQFGRQDGRMGEDMPFGTRGGLAVRHAFPLDGEYTFRVRMQREQQGYAIRGLDHEHEIEVRVDGALVRRFTVGGKYPGNDPGILLAIPEDDIEAQRRHTYNITADEDFNFRLAIKAGVRLVTVAFVDASPAQSESLPLLPRSIKYETIFSEAGDPGIDTVEIAGPYGATRPADTPARERIFVCRPATLAEEEPCAAQILGALARRAYRRPVTDADLGELLGLFRLGRADGDFEGGIQRALEGMLSFPAFLLRIERDPAPAPPGRV
;
A
#
# COMPACT_ATOMS: atom_id res chain seq x y z
N MET A 1 50.31 -50.44 21.48
CA MET A 1 50.77 -50.42 22.89
C MET A 1 49.53 -50.33 23.77
N ARG A 2 49.40 -51.29 24.70
CA ARG A 2 48.39 -51.53 25.76
C ARG A 2 47.86 -50.26 26.45
N MET A 3 46.71 -50.14 27.14
CA MET A 3 45.63 -51.04 27.61
C MET A 3 44.53 -50.14 28.26
N SER A 4 43.25 -50.48 28.05
CA SER A 4 42.11 -50.63 29.00
C SER A 4 42.11 -49.90 30.37
N THR A 5 40.99 -49.46 30.99
CA THR A 5 39.80 -50.24 31.43
C THR A 5 38.81 -49.33 32.21
N LEU A 6 37.49 -49.65 32.11
CA LEU A 6 36.40 -49.75 33.12
C LEU A 6 36.30 -48.74 34.30
N GLY A 7 35.13 -48.38 34.84
CA GLY A 7 33.79 -48.95 34.78
C GLY A 7 32.88 -48.37 35.89
N ARG A 8 31.57 -48.60 35.71
CA ARG A 8 30.36 -48.37 36.55
C ARG A 8 30.53 -48.40 38.08
N VAL A 9 29.55 -47.82 38.81
CA VAL A 9 28.74 -48.48 39.91
C VAL A 9 27.78 -47.45 40.60
N ILE A 10 26.44 -47.58 40.46
CA ILE A 10 25.39 -48.07 41.42
C ILE A 10 24.83 -46.93 42.33
N ARG A 11 23.54 -46.53 42.27
CA ARG A 11 22.22 -47.16 42.56
C ARG A 11 21.78 -47.03 44.05
N THR A 12 20.62 -46.38 44.25
CA THR A 12 19.49 -46.73 45.18
C THR A 12 19.76 -46.62 46.71
N VAL A 13 18.87 -46.32 47.67
CA VAL A 13 17.41 -46.34 47.98
C VAL A 13 17.27 -45.30 49.14
N GLY A 14 16.28 -44.41 49.30
CA GLY A 14 14.84 -44.58 49.46
C GLY A 14 14.43 -44.56 50.94
N VAL A 15 13.55 -43.65 51.36
CA VAL A 15 12.65 -43.81 52.51
C VAL A 15 11.32 -43.14 52.18
N ALA A 16 10.26 -43.93 52.28
CA ALA A 16 8.87 -43.56 52.07
C ALA A 16 8.27 -42.94 53.34
N LEU A 17 7.30 -42.03 53.16
CA LEU A 17 6.21 -41.82 54.11
C LEU A 17 4.94 -41.47 53.33
N ALA A 18 3.97 -42.39 53.34
CA ALA A 18 2.55 -42.10 53.16
C ALA A 18 2.02 -41.45 54.46
N ALA A 19 0.93 -40.69 54.56
CA ALA A 19 -0.32 -40.59 53.83
C ALA A 19 -0.92 -39.20 54.16
N THR A 20 -1.76 -38.55 53.37
CA THR A 20 -3.22 -38.73 53.30
C THR A 20 -3.76 -37.58 52.44
N GLY A 21 -4.86 -37.83 51.73
CA GLY A 21 -5.29 -37.02 50.59
C GLY A 21 -6.03 -35.72 50.88
N VAL A 22 -6.18 -34.93 49.82
CA VAL A 22 -7.39 -34.18 49.44
C VAL A 22 -7.35 -34.05 47.92
N ALA A 23 -8.35 -34.60 47.24
CA ALA A 23 -8.58 -34.35 45.82
C ALA A 23 -9.26 -32.98 45.69
N ALA A 24 -8.53 -31.97 45.22
CA ALA A 24 -9.09 -30.69 44.82
C ALA A 24 -9.05 -30.60 43.29
N ALA A 25 -10.20 -30.80 42.67
CA ALA A 25 -10.43 -30.49 41.27
C ALA A 25 -10.33 -28.97 41.08
N VAL A 26 -9.26 -28.51 40.43
CA VAL A 26 -9.16 -27.12 39.97
C VAL A 26 -9.95 -27.02 38.67
N GLY A 27 -11.26 -26.83 38.81
CA GLY A 27 -12.10 -26.31 37.74
C GLY A 27 -11.78 -24.83 37.58
N SER A 28 -11.09 -24.46 36.49
CA SER A 28 -10.94 -23.06 36.08
C SER A 28 -12.29 -22.56 35.58
N SER A 29 -13.14 -22.11 36.49
CA SER A 29 -14.27 -21.25 36.19
C SER A 29 -13.73 -19.91 35.69
N LEU A 30 -13.96 -19.62 34.41
CA LEU A 30 -13.95 -18.24 33.91
C LEU A 30 -15.08 -17.49 34.62
N SER A 31 -14.76 -16.88 35.77
CA SER A 31 -15.57 -15.79 36.29
C SER A 31 -15.47 -14.64 35.31
N ALA A 32 -16.53 -14.42 34.54
CA ALA A 32 -16.75 -13.16 33.86
C ALA A 32 -16.71 -12.06 34.92
N ALA A 33 -15.68 -11.21 34.87
CA ALA A 33 -15.67 -9.99 35.65
C ALA A 33 -16.95 -9.22 35.31
N PRO A 34 -17.71 -8.71 36.30
CA PRO A 34 -18.85 -7.87 36.01
C PRO A 34 -18.33 -6.67 35.23
N ALA A 35 -18.90 -6.44 34.05
CA ALA A 35 -18.70 -5.20 33.31
C ALA A 35 -19.01 -4.06 34.27
N GLN A 36 -17.99 -3.26 34.61
CA GLN A 36 -18.22 -1.98 35.26
C GLN A 36 -19.18 -1.21 34.35
N PRO A 37 -20.34 -0.75 34.87
CA PRO A 37 -21.17 0.14 34.09
C PRO A 37 -20.31 1.32 33.67
N ALA A 38 -20.37 1.67 32.39
CA ALA A 38 -19.76 2.86 31.84
C ALA A 38 -19.97 4.00 32.84
N GLY A 39 -18.86 4.63 33.24
CA GLY A 39 -18.86 5.69 34.24
C GLY A 39 -20.05 6.61 34.00
N ALA A 40 -20.84 6.77 35.06
CA ALA A 40 -21.93 7.72 35.06
C ALA A 40 -21.42 9.03 34.44
N PRO A 41 -22.18 9.67 33.54
CA PRO A 41 -21.80 10.98 33.05
C PRO A 41 -21.51 11.83 34.28
N ASN A 42 -20.31 12.43 34.33
CA ASN A 42 -20.01 13.46 35.32
C ASN A 42 -21.24 14.34 35.41
N PRO A 43 -21.75 14.66 36.62
CA PRO A 43 -22.83 15.61 36.73
C PRO A 43 -22.39 16.80 35.90
N ALA A 44 -23.14 17.09 34.83
CA ALA A 44 -22.98 18.33 34.12
C ALA A 44 -22.92 19.37 35.22
N VAL A 45 -21.78 20.05 35.36
CA VAL A 45 -21.74 21.28 36.12
C VAL A 45 -22.84 22.09 35.46
N GLN A 46 -23.98 22.19 36.15
CA GLN A 46 -25.07 23.01 35.71
C GLN A 46 -24.46 24.39 35.60
N ALA A 47 -24.12 24.80 34.38
CA ALA A 47 -23.88 26.18 34.08
C ALA A 47 -25.16 26.88 34.53
N ALA A 48 -25.05 27.68 35.58
CA ALA A 48 -26.13 28.54 35.99
C ALA A 48 -26.58 29.32 34.74
N PRO A 49 -27.90 29.44 34.47
CA PRO A 49 -28.39 30.25 33.37
C PRO A 49 -28.16 31.71 33.73
N GLY A 50 -26.93 32.17 33.52
CA GLY A 50 -26.58 33.57 33.39
C GLY A 50 -26.59 33.89 31.90
N SER A 51 -27.76 33.94 31.29
CA SER A 51 -27.97 34.69 30.05
C SER A 51 -27.87 36.19 30.34
N GLY A 52 -26.74 36.62 30.91
CA GLY A 52 -26.36 38.01 30.90
C GLY A 52 -25.75 38.26 29.54
N ALA A 53 -26.33 39.16 28.75
CA ALA A 53 -25.68 39.68 27.56
C ALA A 53 -24.23 40.04 27.90
N LEU A 54 -23.29 39.69 27.03
CA LEU A 54 -21.88 40.01 27.23
C LEU A 54 -21.74 41.51 27.45
N ASP A 55 -21.33 41.90 28.66
CA ASP A 55 -21.24 43.31 29.03
C ASP A 55 -20.05 43.98 28.32
N ARG A 56 -20.37 44.82 27.34
CA ARG A 56 -19.39 45.60 26.56
C ARG A 56 -18.63 46.63 27.41
N THR A 57 -19.12 46.96 28.59
CA THR A 57 -18.53 47.99 29.48
C THR A 57 -17.06 47.72 29.79
N LEU A 58 -16.65 46.46 29.93
CA LEU A 58 -15.27 46.09 30.19
C LEU A 58 -14.38 46.32 28.94
N LEU A 59 -14.85 45.95 27.75
CA LEU A 59 -14.14 46.22 26.50
C LEU A 59 -13.98 47.72 26.27
N ASP A 60 -15.06 48.48 26.40
CA ASP A 60 -15.07 49.91 26.10
C ASP A 60 -14.15 50.69 27.05
N ARG A 61 -14.13 50.31 28.33
CA ARG A 61 -13.35 51.01 29.36
C ARG A 61 -11.85 50.69 29.33
N TYR A 62 -11.49 49.44 29.03
CA TYR A 62 -10.12 48.94 29.22
C TYR A 62 -9.40 48.56 27.92
N CYS A 63 -10.14 48.25 26.84
CA CYS A 63 -9.56 47.72 25.61
C CYS A 63 -9.70 48.70 24.42
N VAL A 64 -10.89 49.28 24.24
CA VAL A 64 -11.23 50.14 23.10
C VAL A 64 -10.45 51.45 23.11
N THR A 65 -9.91 51.89 24.25
CA THR A 65 -9.05 53.09 24.32
C THR A 65 -7.80 52.98 23.43
N CYS A 66 -7.27 51.77 23.24
CA CYS A 66 -6.10 51.48 22.40
C CYS A 66 -6.43 50.69 21.12
N HIS A 67 -7.45 49.82 21.17
CA HIS A 67 -7.87 48.97 20.06
C HIS A 67 -9.15 49.52 19.42
N ASN A 68 -9.04 50.67 18.76
CA ASN A 68 -10.12 51.32 18.03
C ASN A 68 -9.71 51.65 16.59
N GLU A 69 -10.66 52.09 15.76
CA GLU A 69 -10.45 52.47 14.37
C GLU A 69 -9.35 53.55 14.19
N ARG A 70 -9.14 54.41 15.19
CA ARG A 70 -8.16 55.49 15.13
C ARG A 70 -6.74 55.07 15.50
N LEU A 71 -6.57 54.32 16.60
CA LEU A 71 -5.26 53.91 17.12
C LEU A 71 -4.77 52.59 16.54
N GLN A 72 -5.69 51.63 16.31
CA GLN A 72 -5.44 50.31 15.75
C GLN A 72 -4.20 49.63 16.35
N THR A 73 -4.03 49.70 17.66
CA THR A 73 -2.84 49.12 18.32
C THR A 73 -2.76 47.62 17.98
N ALA A 74 -1.62 47.18 17.45
CA ALA A 74 -1.40 45.83 16.93
C ALA A 74 -2.39 45.40 15.82
N GLY A 75 -2.95 46.36 15.07
CA GLY A 75 -3.88 46.11 13.96
C GLY A 75 -5.25 45.60 14.40
N LEU A 76 -5.66 45.84 15.65
CA LEU A 76 -6.92 45.36 16.22
C LEU A 76 -7.91 46.51 16.48
N MET A 77 -9.17 46.31 16.06
CA MET A 77 -10.30 47.24 16.24
C MET A 77 -11.42 46.55 16.99
N LEU A 78 -11.49 46.73 18.32
CA LEU A 78 -12.50 46.14 19.18
C LEU A 78 -13.77 46.99 19.29
N ASP A 79 -13.71 48.25 18.85
CA ASP A 79 -14.88 49.13 18.71
C ASP A 79 -15.84 48.68 17.60
N GLN A 80 -15.36 47.95 16.61
CA GLN A 80 -16.20 47.38 15.54
C GLN A 80 -16.67 45.94 15.82
N VAL A 81 -16.24 45.34 16.93
CA VAL A 81 -16.68 43.99 17.30
C VAL A 81 -18.11 44.04 17.83
N ASP A 82 -18.96 43.22 17.24
CA ASP A 82 -20.32 42.98 17.73
C ASP A 82 -20.30 41.75 18.67
N LEU A 83 -20.77 41.94 19.90
CA LEU A 83 -20.89 40.87 20.90
C LEU A 83 -22.22 40.12 20.76
N ASP A 84 -23.16 40.63 19.96
CA ASP A 84 -24.42 39.98 19.63
C ASP A 84 -24.27 39.08 18.38
N ASP A 85 -23.35 39.40 17.46
CA ASP A 85 -22.91 38.53 16.35
C ASP A 85 -21.55 37.89 16.64
N LEU A 86 -21.57 36.85 17.49
CA LEU A 86 -20.38 36.10 17.88
C LEU A 86 -19.75 35.33 16.71
N GLY A 87 -20.51 34.99 15.67
CA GLY A 87 -20.02 34.16 14.56
C GLY A 87 -18.95 34.88 13.75
N ALA A 88 -19.23 36.12 13.33
CA ALA A 88 -18.27 36.95 12.61
C ALA A 88 -17.05 37.35 13.46
N SER A 89 -17.26 37.49 14.78
CA SER A 89 -16.26 38.00 15.72
C SER A 89 -15.44 36.91 16.43
N ALA A 90 -15.81 35.63 16.30
CA ALA A 90 -15.19 34.52 17.04
C ALA A 90 -13.66 34.46 16.96
N PRO A 91 -13.00 34.56 15.77
CA PRO A 91 -11.54 34.49 15.68
C PRO A 91 -10.81 35.61 16.44
N VAL A 92 -11.45 36.78 16.57
CA VAL A 92 -10.92 37.93 17.33
C VAL A 92 -11.18 37.73 18.82
N LEU A 93 -12.40 37.35 19.19
CA LEU A 93 -12.80 37.14 20.58
C LEU A 93 -12.01 35.99 21.25
N GLU A 94 -11.69 34.92 20.53
CA GLU A 94 -10.79 33.88 21.04
C GLU A 94 -9.37 34.40 21.35
N LYS A 95 -8.86 35.34 20.54
CA LYS A 95 -7.57 35.99 20.85
C LYS A 95 -7.69 36.83 22.12
N VAL A 96 -8.80 37.55 22.29
CA VAL A 96 -9.09 38.32 23.52
C VAL A 96 -9.12 37.39 24.73
N VAL A 97 -9.83 36.26 24.67
CA VAL A 97 -9.84 35.24 25.73
C VAL A 97 -8.42 34.78 26.07
N ARG A 98 -7.59 34.48 25.06
CA ARG A 98 -6.18 34.06 25.29
C ARG A 98 -5.37 35.14 26.00
N LYS A 99 -5.52 36.41 25.62
CA LYS A 99 -4.79 37.54 26.22
C LYS A 99 -5.26 37.89 27.63
N LEU A 100 -6.56 37.77 27.91
CA LEU A 100 -7.10 37.95 29.25
C LEU A 100 -6.66 36.81 30.19
N ARG A 101 -6.69 35.55 29.71
CA ARG A 101 -6.23 34.39 30.49
C ARG A 101 -4.73 34.42 30.80
N SER A 102 -3.91 34.97 29.90
CA SER A 102 -2.47 35.12 30.15
C SER A 102 -2.10 36.39 30.91
N GLY A 103 -3.06 37.28 31.21
CA GLY A 103 -2.81 38.56 31.89
C GLY A 103 -1.98 39.57 31.08
N GLU A 104 -1.81 39.33 29.78
CA GLU A 104 -1.02 40.21 28.90
C GLU A 104 -1.77 41.49 28.49
N MET A 105 -3.10 41.49 28.63
CA MET A 105 -3.96 42.64 28.31
C MET A 105 -4.96 42.92 29.43
N PRO A 106 -5.19 44.19 29.80
CA PRO A 106 -4.44 45.39 29.36
C PRO A 106 -2.95 45.37 29.78
N PRO A 107 -2.04 46.13 29.13
CA PRO A 107 -0.62 46.17 29.52
C PRO A 107 -0.43 46.82 30.90
N GLU A 108 0.68 46.53 31.58
CA GLU A 108 0.96 47.03 32.95
C GLU A 108 0.88 48.56 33.08
N THR A 109 1.18 49.29 32.02
CA THR A 109 1.14 50.76 31.98
C THR A 109 -0.27 51.34 31.81
N ALA A 110 -1.26 50.50 31.50
CA ALA A 110 -2.65 50.91 31.32
C ALA A 110 -3.48 50.65 32.59
N ARG A 111 -4.69 51.23 32.62
CA ARG A 111 -5.64 50.98 33.70
C ARG A 111 -6.01 49.50 33.71
N GLN A 112 -5.83 48.84 34.85
CA GLN A 112 -6.18 47.43 35.02
C GLN A 112 -7.60 47.27 35.58
N PRO A 113 -8.42 46.35 35.04
CA PRO A 113 -9.63 45.89 35.69
C PRO A 113 -9.30 45.05 36.94
N GLU A 114 -10.26 44.92 37.85
CA GLU A 114 -10.12 43.98 38.97
C GLU A 114 -10.15 42.53 38.46
N GLN A 115 -9.29 41.66 39.01
CA GLN A 115 -9.18 40.27 38.55
C GLN A 115 -10.51 39.51 38.55
N PRO A 116 -11.40 39.63 39.56
CA PRO A 116 -12.71 38.97 39.53
C PRO A 116 -13.58 39.38 38.35
N ALA A 117 -13.45 40.63 37.88
CA ALA A 117 -14.20 41.12 36.72
C ALA A 117 -13.64 40.54 35.41
N VAL A 118 -12.31 40.39 35.29
CA VAL A 118 -11.67 39.72 34.14
C VAL A 118 -12.06 38.26 34.07
N ASP A 119 -12.04 37.56 35.20
CA ASP A 119 -12.37 36.15 35.27
C ASP A 119 -13.84 35.91 34.90
N ALA A 120 -14.75 36.72 35.45
CA ALA A 120 -16.18 36.66 35.14
C ALA A 120 -16.47 36.95 33.66
N PHE A 121 -15.85 38.00 33.10
CA PHE A 121 -16.02 38.34 31.70
C PHE A 121 -15.46 37.24 30.77
N THR A 122 -14.26 36.73 31.08
CA THR A 122 -13.62 35.67 30.30
C THR A 122 -14.46 34.38 30.34
N ALA A 123 -15.01 34.02 31.50
CA ALA A 123 -15.88 32.86 31.63
C ALA A 123 -17.17 33.01 30.82
N ALA A 124 -17.81 34.19 30.86
CA ALA A 124 -19.01 34.48 30.08
C ALA A 124 -18.73 34.45 28.57
N LEU A 125 -17.61 35.04 28.13
CA LEU A 125 -17.21 35.05 26.72
C LEU A 125 -16.93 33.63 26.19
N VAL A 126 -16.24 32.79 26.98
CA VAL A 126 -16.00 31.40 26.62
C VAL A 126 -17.30 30.62 26.54
N ALA A 127 -18.19 30.74 27.53
CA ALA A 127 -19.49 30.07 27.50
C ALA A 127 -20.34 30.49 26.29
N ALA A 128 -20.30 31.76 25.90
CA ALA A 128 -21.02 32.28 24.75
C ALA A 128 -20.43 31.75 23.42
N LEU A 129 -19.10 31.72 23.28
CA LEU A 129 -18.41 31.14 22.12
C LEU A 129 -18.67 29.62 22.02
N ASP A 130 -18.61 28.90 23.13
CA ASP A 130 -18.88 27.46 23.18
C ASP A 130 -20.34 27.15 22.79
N ALA A 131 -21.30 27.93 23.30
CA ALA A 131 -22.71 27.80 22.93
C ALA A 131 -22.96 28.11 21.44
N HIS A 132 -22.29 29.14 20.91
CA HIS A 132 -22.36 29.47 19.49
C HIS A 132 -21.78 28.35 18.63
N ALA A 133 -20.62 27.80 18.98
CA ALA A 133 -19.97 26.70 18.28
C ALA A 133 -20.79 25.40 18.35
N ALA A 134 -21.43 25.12 19.49
CA ALA A 134 -22.32 23.97 19.63
C ALA A 134 -23.59 24.10 18.76
N ALA A 135 -24.12 25.32 18.60
CA ALA A 135 -25.26 25.61 17.73
C ALA A 135 -24.87 25.65 16.23
N HIS A 136 -23.63 25.99 15.92
CA HIS A 136 -23.08 26.11 14.57
C HIS A 136 -21.80 25.29 14.44
N PRO A 137 -21.89 23.94 14.44
CA PRO A 137 -20.72 23.10 14.35
C PRO A 137 -19.98 23.36 13.03
N ASP A 138 -18.76 23.89 13.14
CA ASP A 138 -17.83 24.03 12.02
C ASP A 138 -16.74 22.94 12.14
N PRO A 139 -16.82 21.85 11.37
CA PRO A 139 -15.80 20.80 11.38
C PRO A 139 -14.47 21.26 10.77
N GLY A 140 -14.38 22.51 10.30
CA GLY A 140 -13.25 23.04 9.57
C GLY A 140 -13.25 22.61 8.10
N ARG A 141 -12.15 22.91 7.42
CA ARG A 141 -11.97 22.60 6.00
C ARG A 141 -11.10 21.37 5.86
N VAL A 142 -11.47 20.48 4.94
CA VAL A 142 -10.58 19.38 4.54
C VAL A 142 -9.41 19.99 3.77
N SER A 143 -8.22 19.86 4.32
CA SER A 143 -7.00 20.33 3.65
C SER A 143 -6.72 19.51 2.40
N VAL A 144 -6.22 20.20 1.36
CA VAL A 144 -5.83 19.54 0.11
C VAL A 144 -4.72 18.55 0.41
N ARG A 145 -4.90 17.32 -0.06
CA ARG A 145 -3.87 16.28 0.04
C ARG A 145 -3.64 15.62 -1.29
N ARG A 146 -2.45 15.05 -1.48
CA ARG A 146 -2.25 14.12 -2.59
C ARG A 146 -2.95 12.79 -2.33
N LEU A 147 -3.17 12.04 -3.40
CA LEU A 147 -3.46 10.61 -3.31
C LEU A 147 -2.27 9.91 -2.64
N ASN A 148 -2.55 9.00 -1.71
CA ASN A 148 -1.55 8.07 -1.24
C ASN A 148 -1.28 6.99 -2.31
N ARG A 149 -0.25 6.18 -2.14
CA ARG A 149 0.19 5.16 -3.11
C ARG A 149 -0.94 4.18 -3.44
N THR A 150 -1.69 3.75 -2.44
CA THR A 150 -2.82 2.82 -2.60
C THR A 150 -3.94 3.45 -3.42
N GLU A 151 -4.32 4.69 -3.10
CA GLU A 151 -5.32 5.46 -3.83
C GLU A 151 -4.89 5.74 -5.27
N TYR A 152 -3.61 6.04 -5.50
CA TYR A 152 -3.07 6.22 -6.85
C TYR A 152 -3.23 4.94 -7.68
N VAL A 153 -2.79 3.78 -7.14
CA VAL A 153 -2.93 2.48 -7.82
C VAL A 153 -4.39 2.16 -8.12
N ASN A 154 -5.29 2.37 -7.15
CA ASN A 154 -6.73 2.15 -7.34
C ASN A 154 -7.32 3.10 -8.37
N ALA A 155 -6.92 4.38 -8.37
CA ALA A 155 -7.36 5.35 -9.37
C ALA A 155 -6.92 4.96 -10.78
N ILE A 156 -5.71 4.44 -10.96
CA ILE A 156 -5.23 3.90 -12.24
C ILE A 156 -6.04 2.68 -12.67
N ARG A 157 -6.28 1.72 -11.77
CA ARG A 157 -7.10 0.54 -12.04
C ARG A 157 -8.51 0.92 -12.46
N ASP A 158 -9.13 1.85 -11.77
CA ASP A 158 -10.50 2.27 -12.04
C ASP A 158 -10.59 3.12 -13.31
N LEU A 159 -9.61 3.98 -13.58
CA LEU A 159 -9.56 4.79 -14.80
C LEU A 159 -9.29 3.94 -16.04
N LEU A 160 -8.29 3.05 -15.97
CA LEU A 160 -7.66 2.39 -17.13
C LEU A 160 -7.77 0.86 -17.14
N ALA A 161 -8.46 0.23 -16.19
CA ALA A 161 -8.53 -1.24 -16.07
C ALA A 161 -7.15 -1.92 -15.94
N LEU A 162 -6.18 -1.20 -15.36
CA LEU A 162 -4.79 -1.63 -15.33
C LEU A 162 -4.32 -1.87 -13.90
N GLU A 163 -3.87 -3.08 -13.62
CA GLU A 163 -3.22 -3.42 -12.36
C GLU A 163 -1.73 -3.08 -12.44
N VAL A 164 -1.25 -2.31 -11.47
CA VAL A 164 0.14 -1.86 -11.42
C VAL A 164 0.71 -2.07 -10.03
N ASP A 165 1.98 -2.45 -9.96
CA ASP A 165 2.69 -2.59 -8.69
C ASP A 165 3.13 -1.21 -8.17
N GLY A 166 2.34 -0.67 -7.23
CA GLY A 166 2.62 0.60 -6.59
C GLY A 166 3.98 0.65 -5.89
N ALA A 167 4.48 -0.46 -5.33
CA ALA A 167 5.76 -0.48 -4.63
C ALA A 167 6.95 -0.32 -5.58
N SER A 168 6.81 -0.80 -6.82
CA SER A 168 7.82 -0.57 -7.87
C SER A 168 7.79 0.85 -8.44
N LEU A 169 6.66 1.55 -8.33
CA LEU A 169 6.44 2.85 -8.97
C LEU A 169 6.70 4.04 -8.03
N LEU A 170 6.22 3.93 -6.79
CA LEU A 170 6.18 5.03 -5.83
C LEU A 170 6.77 4.60 -4.48
N PRO A 171 7.48 5.50 -3.79
CA PRO A 171 7.95 5.25 -2.43
C PRO A 171 6.77 5.03 -1.47
N SER A 172 7.05 4.47 -0.30
CA SER A 172 6.06 4.38 0.78
C SER A 172 5.64 5.78 1.25
N ASP A 173 4.35 5.92 1.59
CA ASP A 173 3.83 7.14 2.20
C ASP A 173 4.23 7.24 3.67
N THR A 174 4.51 8.46 4.14
CA THR A 174 4.69 8.74 5.56
C THR A 174 3.32 8.74 6.23
N GLY A 175 3.09 7.82 7.17
CA GLY A 175 1.89 7.82 7.99
C GLY A 175 2.02 8.75 9.20
N ALA A 176 0.89 9.26 9.68
CA ALA A 176 0.75 9.89 10.98
C ALA A 176 -0.41 9.22 11.74
N PHE A 177 -0.28 9.10 13.07
CA PHE A 177 -1.30 8.48 13.93
C PHE A 177 -1.78 7.08 13.47
N GLY A 178 -0.96 6.34 12.73
CA GLY A 178 -1.29 5.02 12.18
C GLY A 178 -2.04 5.04 10.83
N PHE A 179 -2.26 6.21 10.22
CA PHE A 179 -2.92 6.36 8.93
C PHE A 179 -2.00 6.99 7.88
N ASP A 180 -2.13 6.55 6.63
CA ASP A 180 -1.32 6.99 5.48
C ASP A 180 -2.05 7.97 4.55
N ASN A 181 -3.21 8.47 4.96
CA ASN A 181 -4.08 9.35 4.18
C ASN A 181 -4.24 10.76 4.82
N ILE A 182 -3.38 11.11 5.77
CA ILE A 182 -3.45 12.37 6.53
C ILE A 182 -2.82 13.51 5.72
N ALA A 183 -3.60 14.54 5.45
CA ALA A 183 -3.21 15.66 4.60
C ALA A 183 -1.95 16.40 5.08
N GLU A 184 -1.80 16.60 6.39
CA GLU A 184 -0.70 17.37 6.98
C GLU A 184 0.69 16.76 6.75
N VAL A 185 0.77 15.44 6.54
CA VAL A 185 2.05 14.73 6.30
C VAL A 185 2.26 14.32 4.85
N LEU A 186 1.22 14.38 4.02
CA LEU A 186 1.26 14.03 2.61
C LEU A 186 1.71 15.21 1.73
N THR A 187 2.95 15.62 1.90
CA THR A 187 3.59 16.65 1.06
C THR A 187 4.08 16.08 -0.28
N ILE A 188 4.19 16.94 -1.30
CA ILE A 188 4.81 16.61 -2.59
C ILE A 188 6.22 17.19 -2.61
N THR A 189 7.22 16.32 -2.55
CA THR A 189 8.62 16.70 -2.75
C THR A 189 8.98 16.66 -4.25
N PRO A 190 10.00 17.40 -4.71
CA PRO A 190 10.45 17.32 -6.11
C PRO A 190 10.81 15.89 -6.56
N VAL A 191 11.42 15.11 -5.66
CA VAL A 191 11.75 13.69 -5.94
C VAL A 191 10.50 12.86 -6.15
N LEU A 192 9.45 13.09 -5.34
CA LEU A 192 8.18 12.39 -5.49
C LEU A 192 7.49 12.79 -6.81
N MET A 193 7.56 14.06 -7.22
CA MET A 193 7.02 14.50 -8.51
C MET A 193 7.71 13.79 -9.69
N ASN A 194 9.05 13.69 -9.67
CA ASN A 194 9.79 12.93 -10.68
C ASN A 194 9.37 11.45 -10.74
N ARG A 195 9.04 10.86 -9.58
CA ARG A 195 8.51 9.50 -9.51
C ARG A 195 7.10 9.39 -10.10
N TYR A 196 6.21 10.36 -9.85
CA TYR A 196 4.90 10.40 -10.51
C TYR A 196 5.01 10.52 -12.02
N MET A 197 5.90 11.39 -12.53
CA MET A 197 6.12 11.50 -13.98
C MET A 197 6.63 10.18 -14.57
N SER A 198 7.63 9.56 -13.95
CA SER A 198 8.17 8.26 -14.39
C SER A 198 7.10 7.15 -14.35
N ALA A 199 6.26 7.14 -13.31
CA ALA A 199 5.14 6.21 -13.19
C ALA A 199 4.11 6.45 -14.29
N ALA A 200 3.73 7.71 -14.55
CA ALA A 200 2.81 8.08 -15.61
C ALA A 200 3.33 7.71 -17.00
N THR A 201 4.63 7.88 -17.27
CA THR A 201 5.26 7.42 -18.53
C THR A 201 5.11 5.90 -18.67
N LYS A 202 5.39 5.13 -17.61
CA LYS A 202 5.30 3.66 -17.64
C LYS A 202 3.85 3.20 -17.80
N ILE A 203 2.92 3.82 -17.09
CA ILE A 203 1.49 3.50 -17.11
C ILE A 203 0.87 3.84 -18.47
N SER A 204 1.14 5.02 -19.02
CA SER A 204 0.60 5.43 -20.32
C SER A 204 1.07 4.51 -21.45
N ARG A 205 2.36 4.16 -21.48
CA ARG A 205 2.91 3.16 -22.42
C ARG A 205 2.23 1.80 -22.30
N LEU A 206 2.02 1.34 -21.07
CA LEU A 206 1.38 0.06 -20.79
C LEU A 206 -0.10 0.07 -21.19
N ALA A 207 -0.80 1.19 -20.95
CA ALA A 207 -2.22 1.35 -21.23
C ALA A 207 -2.52 1.45 -22.74
N ILE A 208 -1.67 2.14 -23.49
CA ILE A 208 -1.79 2.27 -24.96
C ILE A 208 -1.23 1.03 -25.66
N GLY A 209 -0.18 0.42 -25.12
CA GLY A 209 0.59 -0.63 -25.78
C GLY A 209 1.61 -0.02 -26.74
N ASP A 210 2.57 0.74 -26.21
CA ASP A 210 3.63 1.38 -26.99
C ASP A 210 4.60 0.33 -27.57
N PRO A 211 4.68 0.13 -28.91
CA PRO A 211 5.58 -0.83 -29.54
C PRO A 211 7.07 -0.53 -29.31
N ALA A 212 7.41 0.71 -28.93
CA ALA A 212 8.78 1.07 -28.56
C ALA A 212 9.20 0.54 -27.18
N THR A 213 8.31 -0.13 -26.45
CA THR A 213 8.62 -0.78 -25.17
C THR A 213 9.71 -1.83 -25.36
N ARG A 214 10.85 -1.61 -24.72
CA ARG A 214 11.98 -2.53 -24.77
C ARG A 214 11.71 -3.80 -23.94
N PRO A 215 12.28 -4.95 -24.34
CA PRO A 215 12.23 -6.14 -23.53
C PRO A 215 12.85 -5.88 -22.15
N VAL A 216 12.14 -6.27 -21.09
CA VAL A 216 12.64 -6.24 -19.72
C VAL A 216 12.49 -7.61 -19.09
N ILE A 217 13.40 -7.94 -18.18
CA ILE A 217 13.30 -9.16 -17.37
C ILE A 217 12.60 -8.76 -16.07
N GLN A 218 11.45 -9.36 -15.80
CA GLN A 218 10.77 -9.25 -14.52
C GLN A 218 10.94 -10.55 -13.75
N VAL A 219 11.49 -10.45 -12.54
CA VAL A 219 11.74 -11.60 -11.66
C VAL A 219 10.68 -11.60 -10.57
N HIS A 220 9.87 -12.66 -10.55
CA HIS A 220 8.92 -12.91 -9.48
C HIS A 220 9.50 -13.95 -8.54
N ARG A 221 9.57 -13.62 -7.25
CA ARG A 221 10.24 -14.45 -6.25
C ARG A 221 9.23 -15.01 -5.27
N ALA A 222 9.28 -16.33 -5.06
CA ALA A 222 8.56 -16.98 -3.98
C ALA A 222 9.20 -16.61 -2.63
N SER A 223 8.42 -16.65 -1.55
CA SER A 223 8.96 -16.35 -0.22
C SER A 223 10.12 -17.28 0.12
N GLN A 224 11.31 -16.72 0.35
CA GLN A 224 12.53 -17.48 0.65
C GLN A 224 12.36 -18.41 1.87
N PHE A 225 11.55 -17.96 2.84
CA PHE A 225 11.27 -18.67 4.08
C PHE A 225 9.86 -19.28 4.13
N GLY A 226 9.10 -19.16 3.04
CA GLY A 226 7.77 -19.74 2.93
C GLY A 226 7.87 -21.25 2.68
N ARG A 227 7.06 -22.03 3.42
CA ARG A 227 6.90 -23.46 3.12
C ARG A 227 6.16 -23.62 1.79
N GLN A 228 6.59 -24.57 0.97
CA GLN A 228 6.00 -24.92 -0.32
C GLN A 228 5.47 -26.37 -0.33
N ASP A 229 5.01 -26.85 0.82
CA ASP A 229 4.54 -28.20 1.09
C ASP A 229 3.04 -28.41 0.78
N GLY A 230 2.32 -27.35 0.40
CA GLY A 230 0.90 -27.39 0.04
C GLY A 230 0.53 -26.40 -1.06
N ARG A 231 -0.77 -26.23 -1.31
CA ARG A 231 -1.31 -25.25 -2.27
C ARG A 231 -1.02 -23.83 -1.76
N MET A 232 -0.34 -23.02 -2.57
CA MET A 232 0.21 -21.72 -2.15
C MET A 232 -0.80 -20.56 -2.12
N GLY A 233 -2.06 -20.80 -2.45
CA GLY A 233 -3.12 -19.78 -2.41
C GLY A 233 -4.27 -20.07 -3.36
N GLU A 234 -5.25 -19.16 -3.41
CA GLU A 234 -6.46 -19.35 -4.21
C GLU A 234 -6.25 -19.25 -5.72
N ASP A 235 -5.27 -18.45 -6.16
CA ASP A 235 -4.90 -18.34 -7.58
C ASP A 235 -4.17 -19.61 -8.09
N MET A 236 -3.82 -20.57 -7.21
CA MET A 236 -3.18 -21.83 -7.60
C MET A 236 -4.22 -22.90 -7.97
N PRO A 237 -4.00 -23.70 -9.03
CA PRO A 237 -4.89 -24.79 -9.39
C PRO A 237 -5.04 -25.84 -8.28
N PHE A 238 -6.17 -26.53 -8.24
CA PHE A 238 -6.35 -27.68 -7.35
C PHE A 238 -5.40 -28.82 -7.71
N GLY A 239 -5.00 -29.60 -6.71
CA GLY A 239 -4.05 -30.71 -6.89
C GLY A 239 -2.60 -30.25 -7.09
N THR A 240 -2.30 -28.95 -6.93
CA THR A 240 -0.94 -28.43 -6.99
C THR A 240 -0.31 -28.31 -5.60
N ARG A 241 1.02 -28.39 -5.56
CA ARG A 241 1.86 -28.18 -4.38
C ARG A 241 2.97 -27.17 -4.69
N GLY A 242 3.27 -26.31 -3.72
CA GLY A 242 4.36 -25.35 -3.82
C GLY A 242 4.19 -24.37 -4.98
N GLY A 243 5.26 -23.71 -5.36
CA GLY A 243 5.28 -22.84 -6.52
C GLY A 243 4.86 -21.39 -6.26
N LEU A 244 4.44 -20.72 -7.33
CA LEU A 244 4.13 -19.30 -7.36
C LEU A 244 2.99 -19.00 -8.36
N ALA A 245 2.04 -18.18 -7.93
CA ALA A 245 1.03 -17.56 -8.79
C ALA A 245 1.28 -16.05 -8.89
N VAL A 246 1.29 -15.52 -10.10
CA VAL A 246 1.57 -14.10 -10.38
C VAL A 246 0.59 -13.56 -11.41
N ARG A 247 -0.05 -12.44 -11.10
CA ARG A 247 -0.75 -11.62 -12.09
C ARG A 247 0.27 -10.71 -12.77
N HIS A 248 0.63 -11.03 -14.01
CA HIS A 248 1.63 -10.30 -14.78
C HIS A 248 0.97 -9.50 -15.88
N ALA A 249 1.30 -8.20 -15.97
CA ALA A 249 0.83 -7.33 -17.05
C ALA A 249 1.74 -7.45 -18.27
N PHE A 250 1.25 -8.10 -19.33
CA PHE A 250 1.93 -8.22 -20.61
C PHE A 250 1.64 -6.95 -21.44
N PRO A 251 2.64 -6.08 -21.72
CA PRO A 251 2.39 -4.77 -22.34
C PRO A 251 1.96 -4.82 -23.80
N LEU A 252 2.38 -5.85 -24.55
CA LEU A 252 2.22 -5.94 -25.99
C LEU A 252 1.89 -7.37 -26.40
N ASP A 253 1.29 -7.52 -27.58
CA ASP A 253 1.17 -8.81 -28.22
C ASP A 253 2.56 -9.21 -28.72
N GLY A 254 3.09 -10.34 -28.25
CA GLY A 254 4.42 -10.75 -28.67
C GLY A 254 4.89 -12.02 -27.98
N GLU A 255 6.15 -12.34 -28.21
CA GLU A 255 6.79 -13.49 -27.60
C GLU A 255 7.43 -13.12 -26.28
N TYR A 256 7.30 -14.00 -25.29
CA TYR A 256 7.90 -13.86 -23.98
C TYR A 256 8.68 -15.12 -23.65
N THR A 257 9.85 -14.94 -23.03
CA THR A 257 10.66 -16.02 -22.49
C THR A 257 10.36 -16.16 -21.02
N PHE A 258 10.06 -17.39 -20.60
CA PHE A 258 9.89 -17.78 -19.21
C PHE A 258 11.13 -18.52 -18.76
N ARG A 259 11.60 -18.25 -17.55
CA ARG A 259 12.64 -19.04 -16.88
C ARG A 259 12.18 -19.36 -15.47
N VAL A 260 12.21 -20.63 -15.10
CA VAL A 260 11.87 -21.09 -13.76
C VAL A 260 13.15 -21.53 -13.06
N ARG A 261 13.35 -21.08 -11.81
CA ARG A 261 14.45 -21.53 -10.97
C ARG A 261 13.90 -22.22 -9.74
N MET A 262 14.49 -23.34 -9.39
CA MET A 262 14.11 -24.11 -8.21
C MET A 262 14.78 -23.55 -6.95
N GLN A 263 14.16 -23.82 -5.81
CA GLN A 263 14.69 -23.49 -4.51
C GLN A 263 15.98 -24.28 -4.24
N ARG A 264 17.01 -23.55 -3.81
CA ARG A 264 18.31 -24.09 -3.46
C ARG A 264 18.51 -24.06 -1.95
N GLU A 265 19.46 -24.82 -1.46
CA GLU A 265 19.89 -24.73 -0.05
C GLU A 265 20.48 -23.33 0.25
N GLN A 266 20.71 -23.02 1.53
CA GLN A 266 20.96 -21.65 1.99
C GLN A 266 22.23 -20.99 1.44
N GLN A 267 23.21 -21.77 0.99
CA GLN A 267 24.44 -21.30 0.34
C GLN A 267 24.26 -21.14 -1.18
N GLY A 268 23.11 -21.55 -1.72
CA GLY A 268 22.66 -21.30 -3.08
C GLY A 268 23.23 -22.26 -4.12
N TYR A 269 23.84 -23.36 -3.71
CA TYR A 269 24.60 -24.23 -4.61
C TYR A 269 23.75 -25.35 -5.19
N ALA A 270 23.15 -26.21 -4.36
CA ALA A 270 22.37 -27.36 -4.81
C ALA A 270 20.85 -27.11 -4.74
N ILE A 271 20.12 -27.64 -5.73
CA ILE A 271 18.66 -27.66 -5.76
C ILE A 271 18.15 -28.68 -4.74
N ARG A 272 17.10 -28.32 -4.00
CA ARG A 272 16.51 -29.16 -2.96
C ARG A 272 15.51 -30.16 -3.53
N GLY A 273 15.38 -31.32 -2.87
CA GLY A 273 14.30 -32.27 -3.12
C GLY A 273 14.35 -32.93 -4.50
N LEU A 274 15.54 -33.33 -4.96
CA LEU A 274 15.73 -34.01 -6.26
C LEU A 274 15.83 -35.54 -6.15
N ASP A 275 15.66 -36.11 -4.95
CA ASP A 275 15.75 -37.55 -4.72
C ASP A 275 14.69 -38.36 -5.49
N HIS A 276 13.53 -37.75 -5.72
CA HIS A 276 12.39 -38.37 -6.39
C HIS A 276 12.06 -37.60 -7.67
N GLU A 277 11.40 -38.27 -8.61
CA GLU A 277 10.89 -37.60 -9.80
C GLU A 277 9.70 -36.70 -9.43
N HIS A 278 9.68 -35.52 -10.05
CA HIS A 278 8.71 -34.48 -9.84
C HIS A 278 8.25 -33.86 -11.18
N GLU A 279 6.96 -33.58 -11.30
CA GLU A 279 6.38 -32.83 -12.41
C GLU A 279 6.08 -31.38 -12.00
N ILE A 280 6.60 -30.43 -12.78
CA ILE A 280 6.32 -28.99 -12.67
C ILE A 280 5.45 -28.58 -13.85
N GLU A 281 4.33 -27.94 -13.59
CA GLU A 281 3.48 -27.33 -14.60
C GLU A 281 3.58 -25.81 -14.59
N VAL A 282 3.70 -25.24 -15.78
CA VAL A 282 3.52 -23.80 -16.02
C VAL A 282 2.20 -23.60 -16.75
N ARG A 283 1.35 -22.75 -16.19
CA ARG A 283 0.03 -22.42 -16.75
C ARG A 283 -0.13 -20.93 -16.90
N VAL A 284 -0.89 -20.53 -17.92
CA VAL A 284 -1.30 -19.14 -18.16
C VAL A 284 -2.82 -19.12 -18.25
N ASP A 285 -3.46 -18.31 -17.40
CA ASP A 285 -4.92 -18.25 -17.22
C ASP A 285 -5.54 -19.65 -17.01
N GLY A 286 -4.84 -20.51 -16.27
CA GLY A 286 -5.24 -21.89 -15.99
C GLY A 286 -4.96 -22.90 -17.10
N ALA A 287 -4.65 -22.47 -18.32
CA ALA A 287 -4.28 -23.37 -19.42
C ALA A 287 -2.82 -23.86 -19.28
N LEU A 288 -2.60 -25.16 -19.40
CA LEU A 288 -1.25 -25.76 -19.36
C LEU A 288 -0.46 -25.35 -20.60
N VAL A 289 0.68 -24.68 -20.41
CA VAL A 289 1.55 -24.21 -21.51
C VAL A 289 2.87 -24.96 -21.56
N ARG A 290 3.36 -25.46 -20.42
CA ARG A 290 4.60 -26.25 -20.34
C ARG A 290 4.56 -27.20 -19.15
N ARG A 291 5.18 -28.36 -19.31
CA ARG A 291 5.48 -29.29 -18.23
C ARG A 291 6.97 -29.61 -18.23
N PHE A 292 7.56 -29.72 -17.06
CA PHE A 292 8.93 -30.15 -16.84
C PHE A 292 8.95 -31.34 -15.88
N THR A 293 9.91 -32.24 -16.07
CA THR A 293 10.16 -33.38 -15.18
C THR A 293 11.54 -33.21 -14.57
N VAL A 294 11.67 -33.38 -13.26
CA VAL A 294 12.90 -33.11 -12.51
C VAL A 294 13.07 -34.07 -11.34
N GLY A 295 14.29 -34.30 -10.89
CA GLY A 295 14.61 -35.25 -9.80
C GLY A 295 14.55 -36.73 -10.22
N GLY A 296 14.86 -37.65 -9.30
CA GLY A 296 14.81 -39.11 -9.48
C GLY A 296 15.91 -39.75 -10.34
N LYS A 297 16.70 -38.95 -11.09
CA LYS A 297 17.71 -39.44 -12.03
C LYS A 297 18.97 -40.01 -11.38
N TYR A 298 19.42 -39.43 -10.26
CA TYR A 298 20.61 -39.86 -9.51
C TYR A 298 20.30 -39.85 -8.02
N PRO A 299 19.66 -40.91 -7.47
CA PRO A 299 19.26 -40.94 -6.07
C PRO A 299 20.48 -40.99 -5.13
N GLY A 300 20.32 -40.45 -3.93
CA GLY A 300 21.33 -40.48 -2.87
C GLY A 300 21.78 -39.09 -2.45
N ASN A 301 22.48 -39.01 -1.32
CA ASN A 301 22.92 -37.73 -0.76
C ASN A 301 24.03 -37.11 -1.62
N ASP A 302 23.91 -35.84 -1.98
CA ASP A 302 25.02 -35.08 -2.58
C ASP A 302 25.91 -34.55 -1.44
N PRO A 303 27.23 -34.82 -1.47
CA PRO A 303 28.16 -34.30 -0.46
C PRO A 303 28.28 -32.76 -0.49
N GLY A 304 27.72 -32.09 -1.51
CA GLY A 304 27.68 -30.65 -1.66
C GLY A 304 29.02 -30.04 -2.10
N ILE A 305 29.06 -28.73 -2.35
CA ILE A 305 30.25 -28.03 -2.85
C ILE A 305 31.40 -27.95 -1.82
N LEU A 306 31.10 -28.11 -0.53
CA LEU A 306 32.10 -27.95 0.54
C LEU A 306 33.01 -29.17 0.74
N LEU A 307 32.69 -30.30 0.11
CA LEU A 307 33.49 -31.52 0.16
C LEU A 307 33.96 -31.85 -1.26
N ALA A 308 35.29 -31.95 -1.44
CA ALA A 308 35.85 -32.39 -2.70
C ALA A 308 35.38 -33.82 -2.98
N ILE A 309 34.60 -33.98 -4.05
CA ILE A 309 34.17 -35.30 -4.52
C ILE A 309 35.41 -36.01 -5.09
N PRO A 310 35.73 -37.23 -4.62
CA PRO A 310 36.85 -37.99 -5.17
C PRO A 310 36.77 -38.09 -6.70
N GLU A 311 37.91 -37.95 -7.38
CA GLU A 311 37.95 -37.97 -8.85
C GLU A 311 37.48 -39.30 -9.45
N ASP A 312 37.60 -40.38 -8.68
CA ASP A 312 37.18 -41.74 -9.01
C ASP A 312 35.69 -42.01 -8.77
N ASP A 313 34.99 -41.16 -8.01
CA ASP A 313 33.54 -41.29 -7.76
C ASP A 313 32.72 -40.54 -8.83
N ILE A 314 32.67 -41.14 -10.02
CA ILE A 314 31.97 -40.59 -11.19
C ILE A 314 30.45 -40.43 -10.94
N GLU A 315 29.85 -41.30 -10.13
CA GLU A 315 28.41 -41.23 -9.83
C GLU A 315 28.11 -40.06 -8.91
N ALA A 316 28.93 -39.81 -7.88
CA ALA A 316 28.83 -38.62 -7.06
C ALA A 316 29.04 -37.33 -7.87
N GLN A 317 30.00 -37.30 -8.80
CA GLN A 317 30.21 -36.15 -9.69
C GLN A 317 29.00 -35.86 -10.59
N ARG A 318 28.40 -36.92 -11.18
CA ARG A 318 27.20 -36.79 -12.02
C ARG A 318 26.00 -36.30 -11.20
N ARG A 319 25.80 -36.84 -10.01
CA ARG A 319 24.74 -36.43 -9.08
C ARG A 319 24.90 -34.97 -8.67
N HIS A 320 26.11 -34.57 -8.27
CA HIS A 320 26.40 -33.19 -7.89
C HIS A 320 26.14 -32.22 -9.05
N THR A 321 26.65 -32.54 -10.24
CA THR A 321 26.42 -31.73 -11.45
C THR A 321 24.93 -31.61 -11.75
N TYR A 322 24.18 -32.71 -11.64
CA TYR A 322 22.73 -32.68 -11.80
C TYR A 322 22.05 -31.80 -10.76
N ASN A 323 22.40 -31.93 -9.48
CA ASN A 323 21.79 -31.16 -8.39
C ASN A 323 22.01 -29.65 -8.51
N ILE A 324 23.08 -29.21 -9.18
CA ILE A 324 23.30 -27.78 -9.42
C ILE A 324 22.69 -27.28 -10.75
N THR A 325 22.49 -28.14 -11.75
CA THR A 325 22.07 -27.76 -13.13
C THR A 325 20.67 -28.21 -13.53
N ALA A 326 19.95 -29.00 -12.73
CA ALA A 326 18.69 -29.64 -13.15
C ALA A 326 17.58 -28.68 -13.64
N ASP A 327 17.63 -27.40 -13.25
CA ASP A 327 16.67 -26.36 -13.65
C ASP A 327 17.20 -25.38 -14.72
N GLU A 328 18.38 -25.63 -15.32
CA GLU A 328 18.94 -24.76 -16.36
C GLU A 328 18.07 -24.72 -17.62
N ASP A 329 17.51 -25.87 -17.99
CA ASP A 329 16.66 -26.03 -19.17
C ASP A 329 15.19 -25.67 -18.90
N PHE A 330 14.85 -25.16 -17.72
CA PHE A 330 13.48 -24.70 -17.41
C PHE A 330 13.22 -23.31 -17.97
N ASN A 331 13.53 -23.15 -19.25
CA ASN A 331 13.31 -21.96 -20.01
C ASN A 331 12.57 -22.29 -21.30
N PHE A 332 11.62 -21.44 -21.68
CA PHE A 332 10.84 -21.62 -22.91
C PHE A 332 10.31 -20.28 -23.40
N ARG A 333 9.95 -20.23 -24.69
CA ARG A 333 9.35 -19.05 -25.32
C ARG A 333 7.90 -19.32 -25.67
N LEU A 334 7.04 -18.33 -25.50
CA LEU A 334 5.60 -18.42 -25.73
C LEU A 334 5.04 -17.10 -26.25
N ALA A 335 4.19 -17.18 -27.29
CA ALA A 335 3.35 -16.08 -27.75
C ALA A 335 2.27 -15.77 -26.72
N ILE A 336 2.22 -14.53 -26.21
CA ILE A 336 1.19 -14.08 -25.27
C ILE A 336 0.53 -12.81 -25.79
N LYS A 337 -0.79 -12.78 -25.65
CA LYS A 337 -1.60 -11.59 -25.90
C LYS A 337 -1.50 -10.61 -24.74
N ALA A 338 -1.40 -9.33 -25.06
CA ALA A 338 -1.30 -8.26 -24.08
C ALA A 338 -2.46 -8.28 -23.07
N GLY A 339 -2.21 -7.68 -21.92
CA GLY A 339 -3.14 -7.63 -20.79
C GLY A 339 -2.59 -8.31 -19.54
N VAL A 340 -3.33 -8.21 -18.44
CA VAL A 340 -3.00 -8.90 -17.19
C VAL A 340 -3.39 -10.36 -17.33
N ARG A 341 -2.43 -11.26 -17.16
CA ARG A 341 -2.62 -12.72 -17.21
C ARG A 341 -2.13 -13.35 -15.92
N LEU A 342 -2.79 -14.41 -15.49
CA LEU A 342 -2.36 -15.19 -14.34
C LEU A 342 -1.36 -16.26 -14.79
N VAL A 343 -0.11 -16.15 -14.33
CA VAL A 343 0.93 -17.15 -14.56
C VAL A 343 1.08 -17.97 -13.28
N THR A 344 0.92 -19.28 -13.37
CA THR A 344 1.13 -20.20 -12.25
C THR A 344 2.20 -21.21 -12.58
N VAL A 345 3.17 -21.39 -11.69
CA VAL A 345 4.20 -22.43 -11.77
C VAL A 345 4.07 -23.25 -10.50
N ALA A 346 3.82 -24.56 -10.61
CA ALA A 346 3.58 -25.41 -9.45
C ALA A 346 3.97 -26.86 -9.70
N PHE A 347 4.19 -27.62 -8.64
CA PHE A 347 4.33 -29.07 -8.72
C PHE A 347 2.93 -29.71 -8.78
N VAL A 348 2.77 -30.79 -9.55
CA VAL A 348 1.48 -31.49 -9.71
C VAL A 348 1.45 -32.90 -9.14
N ASP A 349 2.56 -33.39 -8.59
CA ASP A 349 2.59 -34.76 -8.09
C ASP A 349 1.74 -34.94 -6.85
N ALA A 350 0.95 -36.01 -6.87
CA ALA A 350 0.19 -36.55 -5.74
C ALA A 350 1.07 -37.34 -4.75
N SER A 351 2.41 -37.30 -4.88
CA SER A 351 3.29 -38.02 -3.96
C SER A 351 3.17 -37.36 -2.58
N PRO A 352 2.85 -38.12 -1.52
CA PRO A 352 2.64 -37.55 -0.20
C PRO A 352 3.90 -36.79 0.19
N ALA A 353 3.74 -35.50 0.50
CA ALA A 353 4.80 -34.72 1.11
C ALA A 353 5.43 -35.57 2.20
N GLN A 354 6.75 -35.76 2.17
CA GLN A 354 7.44 -36.67 3.11
C GLN A 354 7.27 -36.27 4.59
N SER A 355 6.60 -35.14 4.85
CA SER A 355 6.35 -34.59 6.18
C SER A 355 5.33 -35.36 7.03
N GLU A 356 4.58 -36.35 6.51
CA GLU A 356 3.72 -37.16 7.39
C GLU A 356 4.50 -38.13 8.29
N SER A 357 5.75 -38.47 7.95
CA SER A 357 6.56 -39.44 8.71
C SER A 357 7.55 -38.84 9.71
N LEU A 358 7.72 -37.52 9.76
CA LEU A 358 8.57 -36.85 10.75
C LEU A 358 7.69 -36.15 11.79
N PRO A 359 7.97 -36.29 13.11
CA PRO A 359 7.26 -35.53 14.13
C PRO A 359 7.32 -34.05 13.77
N LEU A 360 6.18 -33.36 13.81
CA LEU A 360 6.09 -31.90 13.67
C LEU A 360 6.91 -31.23 14.79
N LEU A 361 8.23 -31.16 14.59
CA LEU A 361 9.11 -30.40 15.46
C LEU A 361 8.66 -28.93 15.40
N PRO A 362 8.72 -28.20 16.53
CA PRO A 362 8.35 -26.79 16.55
C PRO A 362 9.14 -26.06 15.46
N ARG A 363 8.38 -25.47 14.52
CA ARG A 363 8.81 -24.87 13.25
C ARG A 363 9.87 -23.78 13.45
N SER A 364 11.12 -24.16 13.67
CA SER A 364 12.25 -23.26 13.51
C SER A 364 12.70 -23.35 12.06
N ILE A 365 12.41 -22.30 11.28
CA ILE A 365 12.71 -22.16 9.83
C ILE A 365 14.22 -22.17 9.54
N LYS A 366 15.05 -22.40 10.56
CA LYS A 366 16.50 -22.31 10.47
C LYS A 366 17.09 -23.70 10.17
N TYR A 367 16.99 -24.69 11.03
CA TYR A 367 17.89 -25.85 10.90
C TYR A 367 17.64 -26.76 9.66
N GLU A 368 16.39 -27.12 9.36
CA GLU A 368 16.05 -27.98 8.20
C GLU A 368 16.29 -27.28 6.86
N THR A 369 16.04 -25.97 6.78
CA THR A 369 16.23 -25.18 5.55
C THR A 369 17.69 -24.78 5.31
N ILE A 370 18.55 -24.86 6.34
CA ILE A 370 19.93 -24.34 6.27
C ILE A 370 20.94 -25.40 5.80
N PHE A 371 20.77 -26.69 6.11
CA PHE A 371 21.82 -27.70 5.87
C PHE A 371 21.32 -28.99 5.21
N SER A 372 20.03 -29.10 4.90
CA SER A 372 19.45 -30.34 4.38
C SER A 372 19.04 -30.19 2.91
N GLU A 373 19.65 -31.01 2.05
CA GLU A 373 19.14 -31.31 0.71
C GLU A 373 17.81 -32.07 0.77
N ALA A 374 17.57 -32.77 1.89
CA ALA A 374 16.32 -33.46 2.17
C ALA A 374 15.20 -32.46 2.50
N GLY A 375 14.04 -32.69 1.91
CA GLY A 375 12.83 -31.86 2.00
C GLY A 375 12.13 -31.77 0.64
N ASP A 376 10.89 -31.27 0.64
CA ASP A 376 10.14 -31.14 -0.61
C ASP A 376 10.77 -30.06 -1.52
N PRO A 377 10.80 -30.27 -2.85
CA PRO A 377 11.28 -29.25 -3.78
C PRO A 377 10.32 -28.06 -3.83
N GLY A 378 10.87 -26.89 -4.18
CA GLY A 378 10.14 -25.63 -4.30
C GLY A 378 10.60 -24.82 -5.50
N ILE A 379 9.84 -23.79 -5.86
CA ILE A 379 10.22 -22.79 -6.88
C ILE A 379 10.79 -21.57 -6.16
N ASP A 380 11.97 -21.09 -6.57
CA ASP A 380 12.55 -19.85 -6.06
C ASP A 380 12.04 -18.63 -6.85
N THR A 381 12.22 -18.67 -8.17
CA THR A 381 11.86 -17.54 -9.03
C THR A 381 11.24 -17.98 -10.35
N VAL A 382 10.38 -17.11 -10.86
CA VAL A 382 9.84 -17.15 -12.22
C VAL A 382 10.21 -15.84 -12.89
N GLU A 383 11.08 -15.91 -13.89
CA GLU A 383 11.49 -14.78 -14.71
C GLU A 383 10.65 -14.74 -15.97
N ILE A 384 10.11 -13.57 -16.30
CA ILE A 384 9.37 -13.31 -17.53
C ILE A 384 10.11 -12.19 -18.26
N ALA A 385 10.64 -12.52 -19.44
CA ALA A 385 11.42 -11.61 -20.27
C ALA A 385 10.71 -11.34 -21.59
N GLY A 386 10.56 -10.08 -21.96
CA GLY A 386 9.90 -9.67 -23.20
C GLY A 386 9.33 -8.25 -23.08
N PRO A 387 8.57 -7.79 -24.07
CA PRO A 387 8.12 -8.51 -25.26
C PRO A 387 9.18 -8.58 -26.38
N TYR A 388 9.26 -9.70 -27.10
CA TYR A 388 10.05 -9.85 -28.31
C TYR A 388 9.15 -9.94 -29.55
N GLY A 389 9.52 -9.28 -30.65
CA GLY A 389 8.68 -9.25 -31.86
C GLY A 389 7.33 -8.58 -31.60
N ALA A 390 7.34 -7.52 -30.78
CA ALA A 390 6.14 -6.97 -30.18
C ALA A 390 5.28 -6.18 -31.18
N THR A 391 3.97 -6.32 -31.04
CA THR A 391 2.97 -5.57 -31.81
C THR A 391 1.98 -4.91 -30.86
N ARG A 392 1.43 -3.77 -31.28
CA ARG A 392 0.43 -3.07 -30.49
C ARG A 392 -0.83 -3.94 -30.39
N PRO A 393 -1.35 -4.19 -29.18
CA PRO A 393 -2.57 -4.97 -29.05
C PRO A 393 -3.76 -4.16 -29.57
N ALA A 394 -4.71 -4.82 -30.21
CA ALA A 394 -5.94 -4.16 -30.66
C ALA A 394 -6.90 -3.92 -29.47
N ASP A 395 -7.10 -4.95 -28.65
CA ASP A 395 -8.23 -5.05 -27.74
C ASP A 395 -7.76 -5.45 -26.33
N THR A 396 -7.29 -4.46 -25.56
CA THR A 396 -7.07 -4.63 -24.11
C THR A 396 -8.14 -3.90 -23.32
N PRO A 397 -8.46 -4.33 -22.08
CA PRO A 397 -9.40 -3.60 -21.23
C PRO A 397 -9.05 -2.12 -21.05
N ALA A 398 -7.75 -1.78 -21.07
CA ALA A 398 -7.29 -0.41 -21.01
C ALA A 398 -7.63 0.37 -22.28
N ARG A 399 -7.35 -0.21 -23.45
CA ARG A 399 -7.66 0.41 -24.75
C ARG A 399 -9.16 0.59 -24.95
N GLU A 400 -9.97 -0.37 -24.52
CA GLU A 400 -11.44 -0.25 -24.55
C GLU A 400 -11.95 0.92 -23.69
N ARG A 401 -11.31 1.18 -22.53
CA ARG A 401 -11.66 2.34 -21.68
C ARG A 401 -11.16 3.68 -22.22
N ILE A 402 -10.06 3.68 -22.96
CA ILE A 402 -9.44 4.91 -23.50
C ILE A 402 -10.09 5.32 -24.82
N PHE A 403 -10.15 4.42 -25.80
CA PHE A 403 -10.51 4.73 -27.17
C PHE A 403 -12.02 4.65 -27.40
N VAL A 404 -12.75 5.60 -26.81
CA VAL A 404 -14.19 5.82 -27.05
C VAL A 404 -14.49 6.39 -28.43
N CYS A 405 -13.46 6.84 -29.15
CA CYS A 405 -13.52 7.32 -30.51
C CYS A 405 -12.29 6.79 -31.27
N ARG A 406 -12.43 6.54 -32.58
CA ARG A 406 -11.34 6.17 -33.48
C ARG A 406 -11.47 6.97 -34.78
N PRO A 407 -10.47 7.79 -35.15
CA PRO A 407 -10.55 8.61 -36.36
C PRO A 407 -10.30 7.75 -37.60
N ALA A 408 -11.06 7.99 -38.68
CA ALA A 408 -10.83 7.36 -39.98
C ALA A 408 -9.92 8.22 -40.87
N THR A 409 -9.88 9.53 -40.62
CA THR A 409 -9.10 10.51 -41.40
C THR A 409 -8.26 11.43 -40.50
N LEU A 410 -7.22 12.04 -41.08
CA LEU A 410 -6.37 13.00 -40.35
C LEU A 410 -7.15 14.20 -39.80
N ALA A 411 -8.19 14.66 -40.51
CA ALA A 411 -9.02 15.78 -40.08
C ALA A 411 -9.88 15.45 -38.84
N GLU A 412 -10.16 14.16 -38.61
CA GLU A 412 -10.95 13.69 -37.47
C GLU A 412 -10.11 13.44 -36.22
N GLU A 413 -8.77 13.39 -36.33
CA GLU A 413 -7.89 13.05 -35.21
C GLU A 413 -8.07 14.00 -34.02
N GLU A 414 -7.99 15.31 -34.23
CA GLU A 414 -8.05 16.27 -33.12
C GLU A 414 -9.43 16.34 -32.43
N PRO A 415 -10.58 16.38 -33.17
CA PRO A 415 -11.89 16.22 -32.55
C PRO A 415 -12.05 14.91 -31.76
N CYS A 416 -11.53 13.81 -32.31
CA CYS A 416 -11.59 12.50 -31.67
C CYS A 416 -10.74 12.44 -30.39
N ALA A 417 -9.54 13.04 -30.42
CA ALA A 417 -8.68 13.19 -29.26
C ALA A 417 -9.35 14.02 -28.17
N ALA A 418 -10.03 15.11 -28.53
CA ALA A 418 -10.77 15.95 -27.58
C ALA A 418 -11.86 15.14 -26.85
N GLN A 419 -12.61 14.29 -27.57
CA GLN A 419 -13.62 13.42 -26.98
C GLN A 419 -13.02 12.39 -26.02
N ILE A 420 -11.92 11.73 -26.41
CA ILE A 420 -11.21 10.75 -25.57
C ILE A 420 -10.69 11.42 -24.29
N LEU A 421 -9.95 12.52 -24.45
CA LEU A 421 -9.28 13.21 -23.34
C LEU A 421 -10.30 13.86 -22.41
N GLY A 422 -11.40 14.42 -22.93
CA GLY A 422 -12.48 14.95 -22.12
C GLY A 422 -13.18 13.86 -21.27
N ALA A 423 -13.46 12.70 -21.86
CA ALA A 423 -14.08 11.58 -21.16
C ALA A 423 -13.19 11.04 -20.02
N LEU A 424 -11.88 10.92 -20.28
CA LEU A 424 -10.89 10.49 -19.30
C LEU A 424 -10.68 11.56 -18.21
N ALA A 425 -10.47 12.82 -18.58
CA ALA A 425 -10.22 13.93 -17.66
C ALA A 425 -11.36 14.12 -16.66
N ARG A 426 -12.62 13.95 -17.10
CA ARG A 426 -13.79 14.04 -16.21
C ARG A 426 -13.73 13.05 -15.05
N ARG A 427 -13.25 11.83 -15.32
CA ARG A 427 -13.10 10.77 -14.32
C ARG A 427 -11.80 10.97 -13.52
N ALA A 428 -10.72 11.31 -14.19
CA ALA A 428 -9.39 11.49 -13.60
C ALA A 428 -9.35 12.65 -12.60
N TYR A 429 -9.92 13.81 -12.95
CA TYR A 429 -9.88 15.02 -12.13
C TYR A 429 -11.01 15.11 -11.12
N ARG A 430 -11.97 14.19 -11.17
CA ARG A 430 -13.09 14.08 -10.21
C ARG A 430 -13.90 15.39 -10.08
N ARG A 431 -13.97 16.14 -11.18
CA ARG A 431 -14.70 17.41 -11.31
C ARG A 431 -15.10 17.66 -12.76
N PRO A 432 -16.01 18.62 -13.04
CA PRO A 432 -16.23 19.10 -14.40
C PRO A 432 -14.92 19.55 -15.07
N VAL A 433 -14.75 19.15 -16.32
CA VAL A 433 -13.59 19.50 -17.16
C VAL A 433 -13.84 20.87 -17.78
N THR A 434 -12.86 21.75 -17.72
CA THR A 434 -12.91 23.08 -18.34
C THR A 434 -12.22 23.07 -19.71
N ASP A 435 -12.49 24.08 -20.53
CA ASP A 435 -11.81 24.25 -21.83
C ASP A 435 -10.30 24.42 -21.66
N ALA A 436 -9.85 25.03 -20.56
CA ALA A 436 -8.44 25.16 -20.23
C ALA A 436 -7.80 23.78 -19.97
N ASP A 437 -8.46 22.93 -19.16
CA ASP A 437 -7.97 21.57 -18.89
C ASP A 437 -7.82 20.77 -20.19
N LEU A 438 -8.83 20.85 -21.07
CA LEU A 438 -8.80 20.14 -22.34
C LEU A 438 -7.76 20.72 -23.30
N GLY A 439 -7.60 22.05 -23.33
CA GLY A 439 -6.61 22.74 -24.14
C GLY A 439 -5.17 22.33 -23.80
N GLU A 440 -4.84 22.20 -22.51
CA GLU A 440 -3.53 21.71 -22.06
C GLU A 440 -3.27 20.26 -22.53
N LEU A 441 -4.26 19.38 -22.35
CA LEU A 441 -4.17 17.98 -22.78
C LEU A 441 -4.06 17.84 -24.30
N LEU A 442 -4.79 18.65 -25.06
CA LEU A 442 -4.69 18.70 -26.52
C LEU A 442 -3.33 19.24 -26.99
N GLY A 443 -2.73 20.18 -26.25
CA GLY A 443 -1.36 20.61 -26.48
C GLY A 443 -0.36 19.45 -26.40
N LEU A 444 -0.47 18.63 -25.35
CA LEU A 444 0.34 17.42 -25.19
C LEU A 444 0.06 16.37 -26.27
N PHE A 445 -1.20 16.22 -26.68
CA PHE A 445 -1.59 15.35 -27.79
C PHE A 445 -0.86 15.76 -29.08
N ARG A 446 -0.89 17.04 -29.45
CA ARG A 446 -0.21 17.54 -30.65
C ARG A 446 1.30 17.29 -30.61
N LEU A 447 1.93 17.46 -29.44
CA LEU A 447 3.35 17.15 -29.25
C LEU A 447 3.65 15.65 -29.45
N GLY A 448 2.83 14.76 -28.88
CA GLY A 448 3.01 13.31 -29.07
C GLY A 448 2.71 12.88 -30.51
N ARG A 449 1.72 13.52 -31.14
CA ARG A 449 1.33 13.27 -32.53
C ARG A 449 2.40 13.69 -33.54
N ALA A 450 3.16 14.75 -33.24
CA ALA A 450 4.27 15.21 -34.08
C ALA A 450 5.45 14.21 -34.06
N ASP A 451 5.71 13.58 -32.92
CA ASP A 451 6.79 12.60 -32.75
C ASP A 451 6.40 11.17 -33.20
N GLY A 452 5.10 10.91 -33.44
CA GLY A 452 4.58 9.56 -33.67
C GLY A 452 3.24 9.50 -34.40
N ASP A 453 2.35 8.64 -33.94
CA ASP A 453 1.02 8.42 -34.49
C ASP A 453 -0.08 9.03 -33.59
N PHE A 454 -1.34 8.89 -34.01
CA PHE A 454 -2.50 9.32 -33.23
C PHE A 454 -2.46 8.80 -31.79
N GLU A 455 -2.18 7.52 -31.62
CA GLU A 455 -2.15 6.88 -30.31
C GLU A 455 -0.96 7.32 -29.45
N GLY A 456 0.19 7.63 -30.06
CA GLY A 456 1.33 8.27 -29.42
C GLY A 456 0.99 9.68 -28.91
N GLY A 457 0.15 10.41 -29.64
CA GLY A 457 -0.47 11.66 -29.15
C GLY A 457 -1.30 11.42 -27.89
N ILE A 458 -2.22 10.46 -27.92
CA ILE A 458 -3.06 10.11 -26.76
C ILE A 458 -2.21 9.64 -25.58
N GLN A 459 -1.16 8.86 -25.83
CA GLN A 459 -0.21 8.40 -24.81
C GLN A 459 0.42 9.58 -24.07
N ARG A 460 0.94 10.57 -24.80
CA ARG A 460 1.60 11.74 -24.19
C ARG A 460 0.62 12.62 -23.41
N ALA A 461 -0.61 12.79 -23.92
CA ALA A 461 -1.65 13.49 -23.18
C ALA A 461 -2.06 12.74 -21.91
N LEU A 462 -2.15 11.40 -21.96
CA LEU A 462 -2.43 10.57 -20.79
C LEU A 462 -1.30 10.63 -19.75
N GLU A 463 -0.04 10.60 -20.19
CA GLU A 463 1.12 10.80 -19.32
C GLU A 463 1.04 12.12 -18.53
N GLY A 464 0.71 13.21 -19.21
CA GLY A 464 0.47 14.51 -18.57
C GLY A 464 -0.71 14.45 -17.60
N MET A 465 -1.85 13.91 -18.03
CA MET A 465 -3.05 13.79 -17.20
C MET A 465 -2.78 13.09 -15.87
N LEU A 466 -2.02 11.98 -15.89
CA LEU A 466 -1.69 11.19 -14.69
C LEU A 466 -0.61 11.83 -13.80
N SER A 467 0.04 12.90 -14.27
CA SER A 467 1.07 13.65 -13.53
C SER A 467 0.58 15.03 -13.07
N PHE A 468 -0.55 15.50 -13.57
CA PHE A 468 -1.07 16.82 -13.25
C PHE A 468 -1.62 16.91 -11.82
N PRO A 469 -1.53 18.09 -11.18
CA PRO A 469 -2.08 18.30 -9.84
C PRO A 469 -3.57 17.94 -9.73
N ALA A 470 -4.36 18.18 -10.78
CA ALA A 470 -5.78 17.81 -10.79
C ALA A 470 -6.04 16.30 -10.66
N PHE A 471 -5.10 15.44 -11.08
CA PHE A 471 -5.17 14.01 -10.86
C PHE A 471 -4.52 13.58 -9.54
N LEU A 472 -3.35 14.14 -9.22
CA LEU A 472 -2.58 13.76 -8.04
C LEU A 472 -3.17 14.25 -6.72
N LEU A 473 -3.90 15.37 -6.75
CA LEU A 473 -4.50 15.97 -5.57
C LEU A 473 -5.97 15.56 -5.42
N ARG A 474 -6.33 15.27 -4.18
CA ARG A 474 -7.71 15.18 -3.73
C ARG A 474 -8.07 16.51 -3.10
N ILE A 475 -8.93 17.24 -3.79
CA ILE A 475 -9.47 18.52 -3.35
C ILE A 475 -10.96 18.29 -3.07
N GLU A 476 -11.33 18.38 -1.80
CA GLU A 476 -12.74 18.39 -1.42
C GLU A 476 -13.22 19.84 -1.52
N ARG A 477 -14.21 20.06 -2.39
CA ARG A 477 -14.83 21.37 -2.57
C ARG A 477 -16.07 21.40 -1.71
N ASP A 478 -16.23 22.49 -0.99
CA ASP A 478 -17.48 22.74 -0.28
C ASP A 478 -18.62 22.73 -1.32
N PRO A 479 -19.73 22.03 -1.05
CA PRO A 479 -20.92 22.16 -1.88
C PRO A 479 -21.34 23.63 -1.93
N ALA A 480 -22.07 24.02 -2.98
CA ALA A 480 -22.70 25.34 -3.01
C ALA A 480 -23.50 25.53 -1.71
N PRO A 481 -23.52 26.75 -1.12
CA PRO A 481 -24.12 26.96 0.20
C PRO A 481 -25.53 26.35 0.26
N ALA A 482 -25.66 25.27 1.02
CA ALA A 482 -26.89 24.54 1.24
C ALA A 482 -27.28 24.66 2.71
N PRO A 483 -28.57 24.78 3.04
CA PRO A 483 -29.02 24.73 4.43
C PRO A 483 -28.57 23.43 5.10
N PRO A 484 -28.26 23.44 6.41
CA PRO A 484 -27.92 22.24 7.16
C PRO A 484 -28.94 21.11 6.92
N GLY A 485 -28.47 19.91 6.59
CA GLY A 485 -29.32 18.74 6.36
C GLY A 485 -29.83 18.54 4.93
N ARG A 486 -29.33 19.28 3.94
CA ARG A 486 -29.55 18.98 2.52
C ARG A 486 -28.21 18.79 1.79
N VAL A 487 -28.11 17.73 0.99
CA VAL A 487 -26.97 17.41 0.12
C VAL A 487 -27.21 17.98 -1.27
#